data_AF-A0A494XYQ6-F1
#
_entry.id   AF-A0A494XYQ6-F1
#
_cell.length_a   1.000
_cell.length_b   1.000
_cell.length_c   1.000
_cell.angle_alpha   90.00
_cell.angle_beta   90.00
_cell.angle_gamma   90.00
#
_symmetry.space_group_name_H-M   'P 1'
#
loop_
_entity.id
_entity.type
_entity.pdbx_description
1 polymer ?
#
loop_
_entity_poly.entity_id
_entity_poly.type
_entity_poly.pdbx_seq_one_letter_code
_entity_poly.pdbx_strand_id
1 'polypeptide(L)'
;MNAGIFRLVFNAVRELFVAVGESAHARGKGKRACACACACACACACACACACACACACACACANAHARSRSRSRSRSRSRAQACAHTRAQAIRAVGITMVFASCMHARVANAQATLPITPDKSANPHPVVTTSASGIPVVNITTPVGPKGISNNQLTDYNVGTSGVVIANNGVPAQTQIAGWVQGNPFIGNTPAQRILLQVTGGNVSQLLGPSEIAGQAAPLVVANPAGIACSGCGFVNVPRVTLSTGLPNFDADGSVAGFNVTQGHIDVGTGGLSAQSSPIDLITRAMTINGQIWAQSIHAVAGANEVDLASGRVTPQAGAGAAPQFAIDVHALGGMYGNGAVRLIGTEAGVGVRDTGSINSLTGDIQLSANGDVTIEAPGRMQAAGDVHVSGTNLNSAGQVVAAGALEVTAVQGVTNSGTLAAGSDVSLAAQEIDNAGRIGAGVRLNTAGPAPAPANGNGNGNGNGNVVANPNANGHSDTNDGATANITQPGSLTINATRLTSSGQLHAGTDVRLDVASAALDNGRVDAANALTIHASQALSNRDATLAAGGPLSADRSWSLRARARTASLRCAADRP
;
A
#
# COMPACT_ATOMS: atom_id res chain seq x y z
N MET A 1 -12.77 11.55 -35.13
CA MET A 1 -12.91 12.87 -34.51
C MET A 1 -11.61 13.13 -33.78
N ASN A 2 -10.83 14.12 -34.18
CA ASN A 2 -9.57 14.44 -33.52
C ASN A 2 -9.88 14.94 -32.11
N ALA A 3 -9.41 14.22 -31.08
CA ALA A 3 -9.38 14.74 -29.72
C ALA A 3 -8.43 15.95 -29.73
N GLY A 4 -8.96 17.14 -29.46
CA GLY A 4 -8.14 18.35 -29.37
C GLY A 4 -7.11 18.19 -28.25
N ILE A 5 -5.83 18.33 -28.59
CA ILE A 5 -4.76 18.38 -27.59
C ILE A 5 -4.75 19.80 -27.03
N PHE A 6 -4.94 19.93 -25.73
CA PHE A 6 -4.85 21.19 -25.00
C PHE A 6 -3.69 21.11 -24.04
N ARG A 7 -2.89 22.17 -23.96
CA ARG A 7 -1.94 22.38 -22.87
C ARG A 7 -2.48 23.43 -21.92
N LEU A 8 -2.39 23.15 -20.62
CA LEU A 8 -2.72 24.11 -19.57
C LEU A 8 -1.45 24.89 -19.23
N VAL A 9 -1.49 26.20 -19.44
CA VAL A 9 -0.38 27.10 -19.12
C VAL A 9 -0.82 27.98 -17.96
N PHE A 10 -0.02 28.02 -16.89
CA PHE A 10 -0.25 28.89 -15.75
C PHE A 10 0.24 30.30 -16.06
N ASN A 11 -0.65 31.30 -15.97
CA ASN A 11 -0.29 32.70 -16.10
C ASN A 11 -0.08 33.31 -14.73
N ALA A 12 1.18 33.45 -14.32
CA ALA A 12 1.57 33.96 -13.00
C ALA A 12 1.12 35.41 -12.73
N VAL A 13 0.83 36.21 -13.77
CA VAL A 13 0.40 37.61 -13.60
C VAL A 13 -1.09 37.71 -13.27
N ARG A 14 -1.88 36.69 -13.60
CA ARG A 14 -3.35 36.68 -13.41
C ARG A 14 -3.84 35.54 -12.52
N GLU A 15 -2.92 34.77 -11.92
CA GLU A 15 -3.18 33.59 -11.09
C GLU A 15 -4.27 32.64 -11.66
N LEU A 16 -4.18 32.37 -12.95
CA LEU A 16 -5.19 31.65 -13.72
C LEU A 16 -4.52 30.63 -14.65
N PHE A 17 -5.11 29.43 -14.72
CA PHE A 17 -4.78 28.44 -15.74
C PHE A 17 -5.55 28.70 -17.03
N VAL A 18 -4.81 28.84 -18.14
CA VAL A 18 -5.39 29.03 -19.47
C VAL A 18 -5.15 27.77 -20.31
N ALA A 19 -6.23 27.18 -20.82
CA ALA A 19 -6.14 26.08 -21.77
C ALA A 19 -5.88 26.63 -23.18
N VAL A 20 -4.72 26.30 -23.75
CA VAL A 20 -4.36 26.67 -25.11
C VAL A 20 -4.48 25.43 -26.00
N GLY A 21 -5.39 25.48 -26.97
CA GLY A 21 -5.54 24.41 -27.96
C GLY A 21 -4.47 24.50 -29.04
N GLU A 22 -3.68 23.45 -29.22
CA GLU A 22 -2.72 23.38 -30.32
C GLU A 22 -3.31 22.56 -31.47
N SER A 23 -3.43 23.20 -32.63
CA SER A 23 -3.95 22.57 -33.85
C SER A 23 -2.80 22.31 -34.81
N ALA A 24 -2.31 21.06 -34.90
CA ALA A 24 -1.43 20.66 -35.99
C ALA A 24 -2.28 20.44 -37.26
N HIS A 25 -2.03 21.22 -38.32
CA HIS A 25 -2.72 21.09 -39.60
C HIS A 25 -1.88 20.26 -40.58
N ALA A 26 -2.30 19.01 -40.82
CA ALA A 26 -1.88 18.23 -41.99
C ALA A 26 -2.91 18.42 -43.12
N ARG A 27 -2.47 18.92 -44.29
CA ARG A 27 -3.33 19.18 -45.46
C ARG A 27 -3.44 17.96 -46.38
N GLY A 28 -4.68 17.53 -46.62
CA GLY A 28 -5.16 16.86 -47.84
C GLY A 28 -5.63 15.41 -47.62
N LYS A 29 -6.77 14.91 -48.11
CA LYS A 29 -7.93 15.41 -48.87
C LYS A 29 -9.11 14.47 -48.50
N GLY A 30 -10.33 14.98 -48.29
CA GLY A 30 -11.54 14.12 -48.29
C GLY A 30 -12.64 14.47 -47.29
N LYS A 31 -13.64 15.22 -47.77
CA LYS A 31 -14.89 15.75 -47.17
C LYS A 31 -15.59 14.97 -46.03
N ARG A 32 -15.95 15.69 -44.95
CA ARG A 32 -17.33 16.13 -44.52
C ARG A 32 -17.24 16.77 -43.12
N ALA A 33 -17.77 17.97 -42.90
CA ALA A 33 -17.80 18.63 -41.59
C ALA A 33 -19.20 19.18 -41.27
N CYS A 34 -19.76 18.76 -40.13
CA CYS A 34 -20.88 19.41 -39.45
C CYS A 34 -20.26 20.41 -38.46
N ALA A 35 -20.70 21.67 -38.47
CA ALA A 35 -20.29 22.65 -37.46
C ALA A 35 -21.38 22.73 -36.38
N CYS A 36 -21.01 22.49 -35.12
CA CYS A 36 -21.87 22.68 -33.97
C CYS A 36 -21.30 23.85 -33.17
N ALA A 37 -22.07 24.92 -32.97
CA ALA A 37 -21.69 26.01 -32.08
C ALA A 37 -22.39 25.80 -30.73
N CYS A 38 -21.61 25.71 -29.65
CA CYS A 38 -22.12 25.61 -28.29
C CYS A 38 -21.80 26.93 -27.58
N ALA A 39 -22.82 27.64 -27.09
CA ALA A 39 -22.64 28.81 -26.24
C ALA A 39 -22.97 28.41 -24.80
N CYS A 40 -22.00 28.52 -23.90
CA CYS A 40 -22.15 28.23 -22.49
C CYS A 40 -22.15 29.56 -21.73
N ALA A 41 -23.24 29.88 -21.03
CA ALA A 41 -23.29 31.03 -20.12
C ALA A 41 -23.24 30.50 -18.68
N CYS A 42 -22.20 30.88 -17.94
CA CYS A 42 -22.04 30.51 -16.54
C CYS A 42 -22.39 31.72 -15.67
N ALA A 43 -23.42 31.60 -14.82
CA ALA A 43 -23.72 32.61 -13.81
C ALA A 43 -23.23 32.10 -12.45
N CYS A 44 -22.25 32.78 -11.87
CA CYS A 44 -21.68 32.44 -10.58
C CYS A 44 -22.35 33.32 -9.51
N ALA A 45 -23.11 32.71 -8.61
CA ALA A 45 -23.59 33.37 -7.39
C ALA A 45 -22.72 32.90 -6.22
N CYS A 46 -21.94 33.82 -5.66
CA CYS A 46 -21.03 33.54 -4.55
C CYS A 46 -21.78 33.59 -3.23
N ALA A 47 -22.11 32.44 -2.66
CA ALA A 47 -22.46 32.29 -1.25
C ALA A 47 -22.19 30.85 -0.77
N CYS A 48 -21.08 30.68 -0.04
CA CYS A 48 -20.81 29.68 1.00
C CYS A 48 -21.48 28.29 0.88
N ALA A 49 -21.33 27.61 -0.25
CA ALA A 49 -21.30 26.16 -0.41
C ALA A 49 -21.01 25.89 -1.89
N CYS A 50 -19.88 25.27 -2.21
CA CYS A 50 -19.44 25.11 -3.60
C CYS A 50 -20.21 23.97 -4.28
N ALA A 51 -21.36 24.28 -4.87
CA ALA A 51 -22.05 23.39 -5.81
C ALA A 51 -22.30 24.17 -7.12
N CYS A 52 -21.56 23.82 -8.17
CA CYS A 52 -21.75 24.39 -9.50
C CYS A 52 -22.65 23.45 -10.30
N ALA A 53 -23.86 23.89 -10.66
CA ALA A 53 -24.74 23.13 -11.57
C ALA A 53 -24.63 23.73 -12.98
N CYS A 54 -24.12 22.94 -13.93
CA CYS A 54 -24.17 23.29 -15.35
C CYS A 54 -25.36 22.58 -16.01
N ALA A 55 -26.27 23.35 -16.61
CA ALA A 55 -27.31 22.81 -17.49
C ALA A 55 -26.92 23.10 -18.95
N CYS A 56 -26.80 22.06 -19.77
CA CYS A 56 -26.62 22.18 -21.22
C CYS A 56 -27.93 21.82 -21.92
N ALA A 57 -28.44 22.72 -22.76
CA ALA A 57 -29.53 22.43 -23.69
C ALA A 57 -28.98 22.42 -25.12
N CYS A 58 -29.23 21.34 -25.86
CA CYS A 58 -28.82 21.17 -27.25
C CYS A 58 -30.07 21.14 -28.14
N ALA A 59 -30.11 21.98 -29.18
CA ALA A 59 -31.13 21.93 -30.23
C ALA A 59 -30.46 21.66 -31.59
N CYS A 60 -30.95 20.65 -32.31
CA CYS A 60 -30.51 20.34 -33.68
C CYS A 60 -31.62 20.68 -34.67
N ALA A 61 -31.26 21.36 -35.76
CA ALA A 61 -32.11 21.53 -36.93
C ALA A 61 -31.34 21.06 -38.18
N CYS A 62 -31.93 20.17 -38.97
CA CYS A 62 -31.38 19.72 -40.24
C CYS A 62 -32.22 20.28 -41.41
N ALA A 63 -31.56 20.97 -42.35
CA ALA A 63 -32.16 21.37 -43.61
C ALA A 63 -31.39 20.72 -44.78
N ASN A 64 -32.09 19.96 -45.63
CA ASN A 64 -31.53 19.35 -46.83
C ASN A 64 -31.72 20.29 -48.03
N ALA A 65 -30.61 20.73 -48.65
CA ALA A 65 -30.62 21.40 -49.94
C ALA A 65 -30.19 20.42 -51.06
N HIS A 66 -31.13 19.98 -51.88
CA HIS A 66 -30.85 19.22 -53.10
C HIS A 66 -30.56 20.18 -54.26
N ALA A 67 -29.33 20.18 -54.77
CA ALA A 67 -28.99 20.79 -56.05
C ALA A 67 -29.12 19.75 -57.18
N ARG A 68 -30.07 19.96 -58.09
CA ARG A 68 -30.19 19.24 -59.38
C ARG A 68 -29.42 19.99 -60.47
N SER A 69 -28.65 19.28 -61.28
CA SER A 69 -28.22 19.73 -62.61
C SER A 69 -29.01 19.03 -63.72
N ARG A 70 -29.10 19.74 -64.86
CA ARG A 70 -29.91 19.59 -66.08
C ARG A 70 -29.78 18.17 -66.72
N SER A 71 -30.67 17.65 -67.57
CA SER A 71 -31.43 18.30 -68.64
C SER A 71 -32.52 17.38 -69.26
N ARG A 72 -33.57 18.03 -69.80
CA ARG A 72 -34.41 17.68 -70.98
C ARG A 72 -35.02 16.28 -71.11
N SER A 73 -36.35 16.20 -70.99
CA SER A 73 -37.23 15.93 -72.15
C SER A 73 -38.71 16.14 -71.79
N ARG A 74 -39.51 16.34 -72.83
CA ARG A 74 -40.91 16.80 -72.86
C ARG A 74 -41.88 15.73 -72.33
N SER A 75 -42.94 16.12 -71.61
CA SER A 75 -44.29 16.22 -72.18
C SER A 75 -45.42 16.26 -71.12
N ARG A 76 -46.34 17.20 -71.38
CA ARG A 76 -47.82 17.15 -71.29
C ARG A 76 -48.57 16.84 -69.98
N SER A 77 -49.52 17.76 -69.77
CA SER A 77 -50.91 17.63 -69.26
C SER A 77 -51.11 17.86 -67.75
N ARG A 78 -51.82 18.96 -67.40
CA ARG A 78 -53.24 19.05 -66.96
C ARG A 78 -53.39 18.47 -65.53
N SER A 79 -54.04 19.08 -64.54
CA SER A 79 -54.97 20.21 -64.43
C SER A 79 -55.40 20.36 -62.95
N ARG A 80 -55.78 21.59 -62.54
CA ARG A 80 -56.86 21.97 -61.59
C ARG A 80 -56.81 21.49 -60.11
N ALA A 81 -56.82 22.46 -59.17
CA ALA A 81 -57.96 22.84 -58.28
C ALA A 81 -57.84 22.12 -56.91
N GLN A 82 -58.21 22.60 -55.72
CA GLN A 82 -58.99 23.68 -55.08
C GLN A 82 -58.32 23.90 -53.69
N ALA A 83 -58.10 25.11 -53.15
CA ALA A 83 -59.02 26.03 -52.46
C ALA A 83 -59.62 25.59 -51.11
N CYS A 84 -59.57 26.53 -50.15
CA CYS A 84 -60.24 26.66 -48.84
C CYS A 84 -59.71 25.82 -47.66
N ALA A 85 -59.76 26.25 -46.41
CA ALA A 85 -59.89 27.52 -45.68
C ALA A 85 -59.91 27.13 -44.17
N HIS A 86 -59.85 28.12 -43.26
CA HIS A 86 -60.31 28.05 -41.85
C HIS A 86 -59.36 27.34 -40.85
N THR A 87 -59.06 27.83 -39.64
CA THR A 87 -59.51 29.01 -38.87
C THR A 87 -58.48 29.27 -37.76
N ARG A 88 -58.30 30.54 -37.36
CA ARG A 88 -57.73 30.94 -36.06
C ARG A 88 -58.78 30.70 -34.97
N ALA A 89 -58.37 30.31 -33.76
CA ALA A 89 -58.30 31.21 -32.60
C ALA A 89 -58.24 30.46 -31.24
N GLN A 90 -57.61 31.15 -30.28
CA GLN A 90 -57.73 31.04 -28.81
C GLN A 90 -56.98 29.87 -28.15
N ALA A 91 -56.26 30.02 -27.05
CA ALA A 91 -55.95 31.15 -26.17
C ALA A 91 -54.79 30.71 -25.25
N ILE A 92 -53.92 31.62 -24.81
CA ILE A 92 -53.32 31.59 -23.46
C ILE A 92 -53.11 33.05 -23.05
N ARG A 93 -53.83 33.45 -22.01
CA ARG A 93 -53.71 34.71 -21.28
C ARG A 93 -52.76 34.51 -20.08
N ALA A 94 -52.12 35.62 -19.72
CA ALA A 94 -51.67 36.01 -18.38
C ALA A 94 -50.36 35.42 -17.84
N VAL A 95 -49.32 36.24 -18.05
CA VAL A 95 -48.11 36.39 -17.25
C VAL A 95 -48.44 37.15 -15.95
N GLY A 96 -47.82 36.77 -14.83
CA GLY A 96 -47.61 37.64 -13.67
C GLY A 96 -48.19 37.11 -12.35
N ILE A 97 -47.32 37.00 -11.35
CA ILE A 97 -47.58 36.68 -9.93
C ILE A 97 -47.60 35.18 -9.59
N THR A 98 -46.40 34.57 -9.53
CA THR A 98 -46.08 33.46 -8.60
C THR A 98 -44.56 33.42 -8.43
N MET A 99 -44.00 34.31 -7.61
CA MET A 99 -42.56 34.35 -7.30
C MET A 99 -42.28 34.34 -5.79
N VAL A 100 -43.18 33.80 -4.94
CA VAL A 100 -42.96 33.76 -3.47
C VAL A 100 -43.32 32.43 -2.77
N PHE A 101 -43.87 31.39 -3.43
CA PHE A 101 -44.28 30.15 -2.73
C PHE A 101 -43.63 28.84 -3.22
N ALA A 102 -42.43 28.89 -3.84
CA ALA A 102 -41.72 27.69 -4.31
C ALA A 102 -40.33 27.47 -3.68
N SER A 103 -40.03 28.11 -2.54
CA SER A 103 -38.74 27.95 -1.83
C SER A 103 -38.79 27.05 -0.58
N CYS A 104 -39.88 26.31 -0.34
CA CYS A 104 -40.04 25.55 0.90
C CYS A 104 -40.17 24.03 0.72
N MET A 105 -39.61 23.40 -0.31
CA MET A 105 -39.39 21.94 -0.30
C MET A 105 -38.18 21.53 -1.15
N HIS A 106 -36.99 22.07 -0.84
CA HIS A 106 -35.80 21.27 -1.06
C HIS A 106 -35.83 20.21 0.02
N ALA A 107 -36.28 19.00 -0.31
CA ALA A 107 -35.95 17.82 0.46
C ALA A 107 -34.43 17.86 0.62
N ARG A 108 -33.96 18.27 1.80
CA ARG A 108 -32.59 17.99 2.17
C ARG A 108 -32.54 16.49 2.19
N VAL A 109 -31.95 15.92 1.15
CA VAL A 109 -31.45 14.56 1.20
C VAL A 109 -30.37 14.66 2.27
N ALA A 110 -30.76 14.49 3.53
CA ALA A 110 -29.83 14.13 4.57
C ALA A 110 -29.21 12.86 4.02
N ASN A 111 -27.95 12.92 3.61
CA ASN A 111 -27.17 11.71 3.42
C ASN A 111 -27.29 10.99 4.76
N ALA A 112 -28.15 9.98 4.82
CA ALA A 112 -28.21 9.05 5.93
C ALA A 112 -26.87 8.31 5.87
N GLN A 113 -25.84 8.90 6.50
CA GLN A 113 -24.64 8.16 6.82
C GLN A 113 -25.13 6.99 7.67
N ALA A 114 -24.88 5.77 7.20
CA ALA A 114 -25.16 4.57 7.97
C ALA A 114 -24.46 4.74 9.33
N THR A 115 -25.26 4.98 10.38
CA THR A 115 -24.73 5.07 11.73
C THR A 115 -24.44 3.64 12.14
N LEU A 116 -23.19 3.22 12.00
CA LEU A 116 -22.78 1.89 12.43
C LEU A 116 -22.90 1.82 13.95
N PRO A 117 -23.50 0.75 14.50
CA PRO A 117 -23.81 0.68 15.92
C PRO A 117 -22.54 0.64 16.77
N ILE A 118 -22.58 1.36 17.89
CA ILE A 118 -21.65 1.22 19.00
C ILE A 118 -22.49 0.89 20.23
N THR A 119 -22.52 -0.36 20.63
CA THR A 119 -23.46 -0.87 21.63
C THR A 119 -22.67 -1.37 22.84
N PRO A 120 -22.75 -0.72 24.01
CA PRO A 120 -22.18 -1.25 25.25
C PRO A 120 -22.71 -2.65 25.55
N ASP A 121 -21.83 -3.53 26.02
CA ASP A 121 -22.25 -4.81 26.56
C ASP A 121 -22.84 -4.60 27.96
N LYS A 122 -24.17 -4.67 28.06
CA LYS A 122 -24.89 -4.47 29.32
C LYS A 122 -24.73 -5.63 30.31
N SER A 123 -24.17 -6.77 29.88
CA SER A 123 -23.84 -7.86 30.78
C SER A 123 -22.54 -7.60 31.56
N ALA A 124 -21.68 -6.72 31.04
CA ALA A 124 -20.48 -6.26 31.73
C ALA A 124 -20.82 -5.19 32.79
N ASN A 125 -20.13 -5.23 33.92
CA ASN A 125 -20.23 -4.21 34.97
C ASN A 125 -18.83 -3.86 35.53
N PRO A 126 -18.36 -2.60 35.41
CA PRO A 126 -18.99 -1.49 34.70
C PRO A 126 -18.97 -1.67 33.16
N HIS A 127 -19.83 -0.93 32.46
CA HIS A 127 -19.85 -0.85 30.99
C HIS A 127 -19.73 0.62 30.52
N PRO A 128 -19.22 0.88 29.31
CA PRO A 128 -19.15 2.24 28.78
C PRO A 128 -20.55 2.82 28.54
N VAL A 129 -20.62 4.14 28.36
CA VAL A 129 -21.85 4.83 27.95
C VAL A 129 -21.59 5.61 26.68
N VAL A 130 -22.38 5.32 25.64
CA VAL A 130 -22.29 6.02 24.36
C VAL A 130 -23.28 7.18 24.36
N THR A 131 -22.76 8.38 24.15
CA THR A 131 -23.53 9.61 23.94
C THR A 131 -23.21 10.18 22.56
N THR A 132 -23.76 11.34 22.21
CA THR A 132 -23.46 12.05 20.95
C THR A 132 -22.97 13.45 21.26
N SER A 133 -21.94 13.90 20.54
CA SER A 133 -21.47 15.29 20.61
C SER A 133 -22.50 16.26 20.01
N ALA A 134 -22.30 17.57 20.22
CA ALA A 134 -23.10 18.60 19.55
C ALA A 134 -22.99 18.57 18.02
N SER A 135 -21.89 18.03 17.49
CA SER A 135 -21.62 17.81 16.07
C SER A 135 -22.19 16.49 15.52
N GLY A 136 -22.88 15.71 16.35
CA GLY A 136 -23.52 14.45 15.94
C GLY A 136 -22.57 13.24 15.85
N ILE A 137 -21.34 13.36 16.37
CA ILE A 137 -20.36 12.28 16.42
C ILE A 137 -20.57 11.45 17.70
N PRO A 138 -20.57 10.11 17.63
CA PRO A 138 -20.65 9.26 18.81
C PRO A 138 -19.48 9.53 19.77
N VAL A 139 -19.79 9.60 21.06
CA VAL A 139 -18.84 9.78 22.16
C VAL A 139 -18.93 8.58 23.08
N VAL A 140 -17.90 7.76 23.14
CA VAL A 140 -17.76 6.63 24.06
C VAL A 140 -17.19 7.16 25.38
N ASN A 141 -18.04 7.33 26.38
CA ASN A 141 -17.61 7.59 27.75
C ASN A 141 -17.11 6.27 28.34
N ILE A 142 -15.79 6.18 28.47
CA ILE A 142 -15.11 4.99 28.95
C ILE A 142 -15.40 4.75 30.44
N THR A 143 -15.26 3.50 30.87
CA THR A 143 -15.39 3.09 32.28
C THR A 143 -14.26 3.63 33.14
N THR A 144 -14.49 3.74 34.45
CA THR A 144 -13.49 4.14 35.43
C THR A 144 -12.21 3.30 35.30
N PRO A 145 -11.02 3.91 35.16
CA PRO A 145 -9.77 3.18 35.13
C PRO A 145 -9.53 2.40 36.42
N VAL A 146 -9.04 1.17 36.31
CA VAL A 146 -8.76 0.28 37.45
C VAL A 146 -7.27 -0.05 37.55
N GLY A 147 -6.84 -0.35 38.78
CA GLY A 147 -5.49 -0.81 39.07
C GLY A 147 -4.40 0.26 38.96
N PRO A 148 -3.15 -0.08 39.32
CA PRO A 148 -2.01 0.86 39.29
C PRO A 148 -1.62 1.28 37.88
N LYS A 149 -2.05 0.53 36.86
CA LYS A 149 -1.82 0.81 35.43
C LYS A 149 -2.96 1.58 34.77
N GLY A 150 -3.99 2.00 35.54
CA GLY A 150 -5.07 2.86 35.06
C GLY A 150 -5.76 2.35 33.80
N ILE A 151 -6.12 1.07 33.75
CA ILE A 151 -6.76 0.46 32.57
C ILE A 151 -8.24 0.75 32.60
N SER A 152 -8.77 1.36 31.54
CA SER A 152 -10.22 1.43 31.31
C SER A 152 -10.64 0.27 30.40
N ASN A 153 -11.37 -0.69 30.97
CA ASN A 153 -11.87 -1.86 30.25
C ASN A 153 -13.32 -1.64 29.83
N ASN A 154 -13.56 -1.63 28.52
CA ASN A 154 -14.85 -1.27 27.92
C ASN A 154 -15.31 -2.42 27.04
N GLN A 155 -16.32 -3.16 27.51
CA GLN A 155 -16.92 -4.25 26.74
C GLN A 155 -18.11 -3.72 25.94
N LEU A 156 -18.16 -4.08 24.66
CA LEU A 156 -19.17 -3.69 23.69
C LEU A 156 -19.67 -4.93 22.96
N THR A 157 -20.95 -5.00 22.65
CA THR A 157 -21.49 -6.04 21.76
C THR A 157 -21.24 -5.69 20.29
N ASP A 158 -21.23 -4.40 19.97
CA ASP A 158 -20.82 -3.87 18.67
C ASP A 158 -19.89 -2.66 18.88
N TYR A 159 -18.77 -2.64 18.18
CA TYR A 159 -17.92 -1.46 18.08
C TYR A 159 -17.58 -1.21 16.62
N ASN A 160 -18.11 -0.12 16.10
CA ASN A 160 -17.89 0.33 14.73
C ASN A 160 -17.60 1.83 14.72
N VAL A 161 -16.97 2.32 13.67
CA VAL A 161 -16.64 3.73 13.47
C VAL A 161 -17.14 4.13 12.10
N GLY A 162 -18.14 5.02 12.06
CA GLY A 162 -18.62 5.60 10.80
C GLY A 162 -17.59 6.56 10.21
N THR A 163 -17.85 7.04 8.98
CA THR A 163 -16.95 7.97 8.27
C THR A 163 -16.71 9.29 9.00
N SER A 164 -17.65 9.72 9.84
CA SER A 164 -17.52 10.93 10.67
C SER A 164 -16.68 10.71 11.93
N GLY A 165 -16.32 9.46 12.23
CA GLY A 165 -15.46 9.09 13.34
C GLY A 165 -16.19 8.77 14.64
N VAL A 166 -15.39 8.59 15.70
CA VAL A 166 -15.83 8.39 17.09
C VAL A 166 -14.90 9.12 18.04
N VAL A 167 -15.45 9.72 19.09
CA VAL A 167 -14.66 10.25 20.20
C VAL A 167 -14.69 9.28 21.37
N ILE A 168 -13.54 9.03 21.97
CA ILE A 168 -13.34 8.24 23.18
C ILE A 168 -13.03 9.23 24.30
N ALA A 169 -13.95 9.40 25.25
CA ALA A 169 -13.85 10.45 26.26
C ALA A 169 -12.96 10.04 27.44
N ASN A 170 -11.68 10.43 27.39
CA ASN A 170 -10.69 10.26 28.46
C ASN A 170 -10.41 11.58 29.22
N ASN A 171 -11.43 12.42 29.31
CA ASN A 171 -11.39 13.75 29.91
C ASN A 171 -12.39 13.86 31.06
N GLY A 172 -11.96 14.34 32.23
CA GLY A 172 -12.86 14.61 33.37
C GLY A 172 -13.62 15.93 33.29
N VAL A 173 -13.08 16.86 32.52
CA VAL A 173 -13.61 18.20 32.27
C VAL A 173 -13.82 18.38 30.76
N PRO A 174 -14.63 19.36 30.31
CA PRO A 174 -14.81 19.60 28.89
C PRO A 174 -13.48 19.74 28.14
N ALA A 175 -13.35 19.07 26.99
CA ALA A 175 -12.14 19.06 26.18
C ALA A 175 -12.46 19.38 24.71
N GLN A 176 -11.56 20.10 24.06
CA GLN A 176 -11.66 20.37 22.62
C GLN A 176 -11.04 19.20 21.85
N THR A 177 -11.81 18.68 20.90
CA THR A 177 -11.44 17.58 19.99
C THR A 177 -11.30 18.11 18.57
N GLN A 178 -10.53 17.41 17.74
CA GLN A 178 -10.31 17.73 16.33
C GLN A 178 -11.52 17.36 15.47
N ILE A 179 -12.18 16.23 15.76
CA ILE A 179 -13.27 15.72 14.93
C ILE A 179 -14.64 16.20 15.39
N ALA A 180 -14.85 16.42 16.70
CA ALA A 180 -16.18 16.70 17.26
C ALA A 180 -16.34 18.09 17.89
N GLY A 181 -15.29 18.91 17.95
CA GLY A 181 -15.29 20.18 18.67
C GLY A 181 -15.29 19.96 20.19
N TRP A 182 -16.02 20.78 20.95
CA TRP A 182 -16.08 20.63 22.42
C TRP A 182 -16.92 19.41 22.82
N VAL A 183 -16.31 18.51 23.58
CA VAL A 183 -16.96 17.35 24.20
C VAL A 183 -16.98 17.54 25.71
N GLN A 184 -18.08 17.16 26.35
CA GLN A 184 -18.25 17.29 27.80
C GLN A 184 -17.32 16.33 28.56
N GLY A 185 -17.07 16.62 29.84
CA GLY A 185 -16.34 15.72 30.72
C GLY A 185 -17.05 14.37 30.85
N ASN A 186 -16.29 13.28 30.78
CA ASN A 186 -16.75 11.93 31.11
C ASN A 186 -16.98 11.84 32.63
N PRO A 187 -18.24 11.71 33.08
CA PRO A 187 -18.57 11.72 34.51
C PRO A 187 -18.08 10.45 35.24
N PHE A 188 -17.74 9.37 34.52
CA PHE A 188 -17.36 8.09 35.11
C PHE A 188 -15.89 8.02 35.55
N ILE A 189 -15.03 8.89 35.05
CA ILE A 189 -13.59 8.84 35.33
C ILE A 189 -13.10 9.98 36.24
N GLY A 190 -13.90 11.03 36.44
CA GLY A 190 -13.52 12.20 37.22
C GLY A 190 -12.18 12.77 36.75
N ASN A 191 -11.28 13.14 37.67
CA ASN A 191 -9.94 13.66 37.33
C ASN A 191 -8.87 12.57 37.15
N THR A 192 -9.27 11.31 36.98
CA THR A 192 -8.36 10.17 36.86
C THR A 192 -8.48 9.58 35.46
N PRO A 193 -7.77 10.14 34.44
CA PRO A 193 -7.81 9.61 33.09
C PRO A 193 -7.19 8.21 33.02
N ALA A 194 -7.67 7.40 32.08
CA ALA A 194 -7.10 6.12 31.74
C ALA A 194 -5.67 6.30 31.21
N GLN A 195 -4.77 5.42 31.65
CA GLN A 195 -3.42 5.29 31.09
C GLN A 195 -3.38 4.27 29.94
N ARG A 196 -4.43 3.46 29.77
CA ARG A 196 -4.69 2.60 28.60
C ARG A 196 -6.20 2.38 28.47
N ILE A 197 -6.69 2.43 27.24
CA ILE A 197 -8.10 2.19 26.92
C ILE A 197 -8.19 0.87 26.15
N LEU A 198 -8.96 -0.07 26.68
CA LEU A 198 -9.26 -1.34 26.05
C LEU A 198 -10.74 -1.35 25.64
N LEU A 199 -10.99 -1.46 24.35
CA LEU A 199 -12.31 -1.68 23.75
C LEU A 199 -12.40 -3.13 23.30
N GLN A 200 -13.21 -3.93 23.97
CA GLN A 200 -13.40 -5.35 23.66
C GLN A 200 -14.78 -5.56 23.06
N VAL A 201 -14.83 -6.23 21.91
CA VAL A 201 -16.08 -6.67 21.31
C VAL A 201 -16.38 -8.09 21.75
N THR A 202 -17.50 -8.26 22.44
CA THR A 202 -18.00 -9.55 22.94
C THR A 202 -19.05 -10.18 22.01
N GLY A 203 -19.59 -9.40 21.07
CA GLY A 203 -20.49 -9.87 20.03
C GLY A 203 -19.78 -10.64 18.92
N GLY A 204 -20.56 -11.31 18.06
CA GLY A 204 -20.05 -12.11 16.95
C GLY A 204 -19.83 -11.35 15.64
N ASN A 205 -20.01 -10.02 15.62
CA ASN A 205 -19.92 -9.19 14.43
C ASN A 205 -18.51 -8.62 14.24
N VAL A 206 -18.03 -8.58 12.99
CA VAL A 206 -16.80 -7.86 12.62
C VAL A 206 -16.93 -6.37 12.89
N SER A 207 -15.91 -5.76 13.48
CA SER A 207 -15.84 -4.31 13.66
C SER A 207 -15.53 -3.61 12.33
N GLN A 208 -16.36 -2.65 11.93
CA GLN A 208 -16.14 -1.81 10.76
C GLN A 208 -15.62 -0.44 11.19
N LEU A 209 -14.38 -0.11 10.81
CA LEU A 209 -13.70 1.14 11.12
C LEU A 209 -13.53 1.96 9.84
N LEU A 210 -14.41 2.92 9.61
CA LEU A 210 -14.52 3.69 8.36
C LEU A 210 -14.10 5.17 8.49
N GLY A 211 -13.65 5.57 9.67
CA GLY A 211 -13.29 6.96 9.98
C GLY A 211 -12.38 7.08 11.20
N PRO A 212 -12.09 8.31 11.66
CA PRO A 212 -11.12 8.54 12.72
C PRO A 212 -11.67 8.18 14.12
N SER A 213 -10.83 7.58 14.96
CA SER A 213 -11.03 7.46 16.40
C SER A 213 -10.16 8.48 17.12
N GLU A 214 -10.77 9.36 17.90
CA GLU A 214 -10.07 10.39 18.66
C GLU A 214 -10.23 10.19 20.17
N ILE A 215 -9.13 10.26 20.93
CA ILE A 215 -9.21 10.34 22.39
C ILE A 215 -9.34 11.80 22.83
N ALA A 216 -10.44 12.15 23.50
CA ALA A 216 -10.62 13.47 24.09
C ALA A 216 -9.85 13.59 25.42
N GLY A 217 -9.15 14.71 25.61
CA GLY A 217 -8.37 14.99 26.82
C GLY A 217 -7.03 14.27 26.83
N GLN A 218 -6.77 13.51 27.90
CA GLN A 218 -5.46 12.89 28.12
C GLN A 218 -5.22 11.77 27.09
N ALA A 219 -4.12 11.87 26.36
CA ALA A 219 -3.64 10.85 25.44
C ALA A 219 -3.41 9.50 26.16
N ALA A 220 -3.84 8.39 25.54
CA ALA A 220 -3.62 7.04 26.08
C ALA A 220 -3.51 6.00 24.96
N PRO A 221 -2.71 4.92 25.10
CA PRO A 221 -2.73 3.79 24.18
C PRO A 221 -4.14 3.20 24.05
N LEU A 222 -4.54 2.93 22.82
CA LEU A 222 -5.85 2.38 22.48
C LEU A 222 -5.69 0.95 21.97
N VAL A 223 -6.44 0.03 22.58
CA VAL A 223 -6.58 -1.36 22.13
C VAL A 223 -8.01 -1.57 21.65
N VAL A 224 -8.19 -2.07 20.44
CA VAL A 224 -9.47 -2.56 19.92
C VAL A 224 -9.33 -4.06 19.68
N ALA A 225 -10.04 -4.86 20.47
CA ALA A 225 -9.99 -6.32 20.41
C ALA A 225 -11.35 -6.87 19.95
N ASN A 226 -11.40 -7.55 18.81
CA ASN A 226 -12.60 -8.21 18.31
C ASN A 226 -12.26 -9.58 17.69
N PRO A 227 -12.55 -10.69 18.39
CA PRO A 227 -12.29 -12.04 17.88
C PRO A 227 -13.01 -12.40 16.58
N ALA A 228 -14.14 -11.76 16.26
CA ALA A 228 -14.84 -11.99 15.00
C ALA A 228 -14.08 -11.40 13.80
N GLY A 229 -13.28 -10.34 14.01
CA GLY A 229 -12.50 -9.66 12.99
C GLY A 229 -12.61 -8.14 13.04
N ILE A 230 -11.72 -7.47 12.31
CA ILE A 230 -11.68 -6.01 12.18
C ILE A 230 -11.50 -5.65 10.71
N ALA A 231 -12.42 -4.86 10.16
CA ALA A 231 -12.32 -4.27 8.83
C ALA A 231 -12.04 -2.77 8.99
N CYS A 232 -10.94 -2.28 8.43
CA CYS A 232 -10.59 -0.87 8.38
C CYS A 232 -10.57 -0.38 6.93
N SER A 233 -11.29 0.70 6.62
CA SER A 233 -11.22 1.35 5.33
C SER A 233 -11.44 2.86 5.50
N GLY A 234 -10.34 3.60 5.64
CA GLY A 234 -10.34 5.02 5.99
C GLY A 234 -10.26 5.27 7.50
N CYS A 235 -9.91 4.26 8.30
CA CYS A 235 -9.76 4.45 9.73
C CYS A 235 -8.49 5.24 10.05
N GLY A 236 -8.56 6.05 11.10
CA GLY A 236 -7.44 6.86 11.56
C GLY A 236 -7.43 7.04 13.07
N PHE A 237 -6.31 7.46 13.65
CA PHE A 237 -6.19 7.61 15.09
C PHE A 237 -5.65 8.99 15.47
N VAL A 238 -6.37 9.70 16.34
CA VAL A 238 -6.05 11.06 16.77
C VAL A 238 -5.86 11.08 18.28
N ASN A 239 -4.77 11.68 18.75
CA ASN A 239 -4.40 11.72 20.16
C ASN A 239 -4.21 10.32 20.79
N VAL A 240 -3.76 9.35 19.98
CA VAL A 240 -3.52 7.97 20.41
C VAL A 240 -2.03 7.65 20.29
N PRO A 241 -1.24 7.65 21.39
CA PRO A 241 0.21 7.46 21.33
C PRO A 241 0.66 6.03 20.92
N ARG A 242 -0.24 5.04 20.94
CA ARG A 242 -0.02 3.69 20.39
C ARG A 242 -1.35 3.01 20.12
N VAL A 243 -1.46 2.34 18.99
CA VAL A 243 -2.68 1.65 18.56
C VAL A 243 -2.41 0.15 18.54
N THR A 244 -3.34 -0.64 19.07
CA THR A 244 -3.34 -2.10 18.91
C THR A 244 -4.69 -2.53 18.38
N LEU A 245 -4.70 -3.14 17.19
CA LEU A 245 -5.87 -3.81 16.62
C LEU A 245 -5.64 -5.30 16.75
N SER A 246 -6.54 -5.99 17.45
CA SER A 246 -6.39 -7.41 17.75
C SER A 246 -7.65 -8.22 17.45
N THR A 247 -7.50 -9.43 16.93
CA THR A 247 -8.57 -10.45 16.93
C THR A 247 -8.36 -11.50 18.01
N GLY A 248 -7.37 -11.30 18.89
CA GLY A 248 -7.20 -12.14 20.07
C GLY A 248 -8.05 -11.67 21.24
N LEU A 249 -8.46 -12.63 22.07
CA LEU A 249 -9.01 -12.34 23.39
C LEU A 249 -7.87 -11.81 24.27
N PRO A 250 -8.03 -10.64 24.93
CA PRO A 250 -6.98 -10.13 25.81
C PRO A 250 -6.83 -11.00 27.05
N ASN A 251 -5.59 -11.28 27.44
CA ASN A 251 -5.27 -11.83 28.75
C ASN A 251 -4.86 -10.69 29.70
N PHE A 252 -5.09 -10.88 31.00
CA PHE A 252 -4.86 -9.87 32.02
C PHE A 252 -3.88 -10.37 33.05
N ASP A 253 -2.96 -9.49 33.46
CA ASP A 253 -2.10 -9.70 34.62
C ASP A 253 -2.90 -9.57 35.93
N ALA A 254 -2.30 -10.02 37.03
CA ALA A 254 -2.90 -9.92 38.37
C ALA A 254 -3.21 -8.47 38.79
N ASP A 255 -2.52 -7.47 38.21
CA ASP A 255 -2.75 -6.05 38.44
C ASP A 255 -3.85 -5.44 37.55
N GLY A 256 -4.49 -6.27 36.70
CA GLY A 256 -5.54 -5.87 35.77
C GLY A 256 -5.03 -5.26 34.46
N SER A 257 -3.72 -5.21 34.24
CA SER A 257 -3.13 -4.76 32.97
C SER A 257 -3.27 -5.79 31.86
N VAL A 258 -3.32 -5.32 30.60
CA VAL A 258 -3.40 -6.21 29.44
C VAL A 258 -2.02 -6.82 29.23
N ALA A 259 -1.88 -8.10 29.57
CA ALA A 259 -0.63 -8.84 29.45
C ALA A 259 -0.30 -9.14 27.97
N GLY A 260 -1.32 -9.25 27.13
CA GLY A 260 -1.20 -9.90 25.83
C GLY A 260 -2.54 -10.27 25.18
N PHE A 261 -2.48 -11.16 24.19
CA PHE A 261 -3.64 -11.64 23.45
C PHE A 261 -3.54 -13.13 23.11
N ASN A 262 -4.65 -13.84 23.26
CA ASN A 262 -4.85 -15.19 22.78
C ASN A 262 -5.62 -15.16 21.44
N VAL A 263 -4.91 -15.40 20.35
CA VAL A 263 -5.40 -15.36 18.97
C VAL A 263 -5.63 -16.77 18.46
N THR A 264 -6.88 -17.16 18.24
CA THR A 264 -7.23 -18.47 17.63
C THR A 264 -7.96 -18.34 16.30
N GLN A 265 -8.49 -17.16 16.01
CA GLN A 265 -9.33 -16.86 14.85
C GLN A 265 -9.38 -15.35 14.58
N GLY A 266 -10.23 -14.98 13.62
CA GLY A 266 -10.46 -13.60 13.21
C GLY A 266 -9.48 -13.14 12.13
N HIS A 267 -9.91 -12.13 11.39
CA HIS A 267 -9.16 -11.57 10.27
C HIS A 267 -9.15 -10.04 10.36
N ILE A 268 -8.00 -9.43 10.07
CA ILE A 268 -7.90 -7.98 9.86
C ILE A 268 -7.91 -7.69 8.36
N ASP A 269 -8.93 -6.97 7.89
CA ASP A 269 -9.00 -6.50 6.51
C ASP A 269 -8.73 -4.99 6.45
N VAL A 270 -7.73 -4.57 5.68
CA VAL A 270 -7.51 -3.16 5.37
C VAL A 270 -7.97 -2.92 3.93
N GLY A 271 -9.17 -2.37 3.80
CA GLY A 271 -9.79 -2.04 2.52
C GLY A 271 -9.13 -0.84 1.84
N THR A 272 -9.63 -0.48 0.66
CA THR A 272 -9.03 0.53 -0.23
C THR A 272 -8.94 1.94 0.37
N GLY A 273 -9.72 2.25 1.40
CA GLY A 273 -9.60 3.52 2.14
C GLY A 273 -8.34 3.60 3.02
N GLY A 274 -7.65 2.49 3.26
CA GLY A 274 -6.42 2.42 4.03
C GLY A 274 -6.61 2.57 5.54
N LEU A 275 -5.48 2.65 6.24
CA LEU A 275 -5.36 2.85 7.68
C LEU A 275 -4.31 3.94 7.95
N SER A 276 -4.65 4.94 8.76
CA SER A 276 -3.72 6.02 9.14
C SER A 276 -3.44 6.05 10.64
N ALA A 277 -2.20 5.73 11.01
CA ALA A 277 -1.61 5.85 12.33
C ALA A 277 -0.28 6.64 12.27
N GLN A 278 -0.19 7.66 11.41
CA GLN A 278 1.07 8.36 11.08
C GLN A 278 1.86 8.90 12.28
N SER A 279 1.18 9.25 13.37
CA SER A 279 1.77 9.75 14.61
C SER A 279 2.03 8.67 15.67
N SER A 280 1.80 7.40 15.35
CA SER A 280 1.69 6.34 16.35
C SER A 280 2.30 5.02 15.85
N PRO A 281 3.02 4.27 16.71
CA PRO A 281 3.27 2.86 16.44
C PRO A 281 1.94 2.09 16.44
N ILE A 282 1.83 1.11 15.54
CA ILE A 282 0.67 0.23 15.44
C ILE A 282 1.05 -1.24 15.60
N ASP A 283 0.29 -1.95 16.42
CA ASP A 283 0.29 -3.40 16.51
C ASP A 283 -0.96 -3.96 15.80
N LEU A 284 -0.77 -4.86 14.84
CA LEU A 284 -1.82 -5.61 14.15
C LEU A 284 -1.67 -7.08 14.55
N ILE A 285 -2.55 -7.59 15.41
CA ILE A 285 -2.43 -8.91 16.03
C ILE A 285 -3.64 -9.76 15.65
N THR A 286 -3.49 -10.71 14.76
CA THR A 286 -4.65 -11.47 14.24
C THR A 286 -4.25 -12.84 13.75
N ARG A 287 -5.21 -13.69 13.38
CA ARG A 287 -4.86 -14.97 12.76
C ARG A 287 -4.42 -14.79 11.32
N ALA A 288 -5.09 -13.93 10.56
CA ALA A 288 -4.69 -13.58 9.20
C ALA A 288 -5.08 -12.14 8.87
N MET A 289 -4.36 -11.51 7.95
CA MET A 289 -4.68 -10.17 7.48
C MET A 289 -4.54 -10.02 5.97
N THR A 290 -5.45 -9.25 5.38
CA THR A 290 -5.43 -8.85 3.97
C THR A 290 -5.34 -7.34 3.87
N ILE A 291 -4.38 -6.85 3.08
CA ILE A 291 -4.07 -5.44 2.94
C ILE A 291 -4.30 -5.01 1.49
N ASN A 292 -5.49 -4.44 1.25
CA ASN A 292 -5.94 -3.90 -0.04
C ASN A 292 -5.76 -2.38 -0.16
N GLY A 293 -5.55 -1.69 0.96
CA GLY A 293 -5.23 -0.27 1.01
C GLY A 293 -3.94 0.01 1.76
N GLN A 294 -3.52 1.27 1.78
CA GLN A 294 -2.27 1.68 2.39
C GLN A 294 -2.39 1.78 3.91
N ILE A 295 -1.44 1.22 4.64
CA ILE A 295 -1.21 1.45 6.06
C ILE A 295 -0.08 2.47 6.21
N TRP A 296 -0.34 3.56 6.91
CA TRP A 296 0.67 4.56 7.26
C TRP A 296 0.86 4.62 8.77
N ALA A 297 2.07 4.42 9.28
CA ALA A 297 2.31 4.45 10.74
C ALA A 297 3.70 4.96 11.11
N GLN A 298 3.90 5.32 12.39
CA GLN A 298 5.25 5.60 12.89
C GLN A 298 6.12 4.34 12.81
N SER A 299 5.61 3.20 13.24
CA SER A 299 6.21 1.87 13.05
C SER A 299 5.09 0.85 13.00
N ILE A 300 5.34 -0.28 12.31
CA ILE A 300 4.33 -1.32 12.09
C ILE A 300 4.84 -2.61 12.71
N HIS A 301 4.02 -3.20 13.57
CA HIS A 301 4.27 -4.52 14.12
C HIS A 301 3.06 -5.41 13.84
N ALA A 302 3.20 -6.32 12.87
CA ALA A 302 2.15 -7.23 12.44
C ALA A 302 2.48 -8.66 12.89
N VAL A 303 1.57 -9.26 13.65
CA VAL A 303 1.65 -10.65 14.11
C VAL A 303 0.44 -11.40 13.58
N ALA A 304 0.70 -12.44 12.81
CA ALA A 304 -0.27 -13.30 12.15
C ALA A 304 -0.07 -14.78 12.55
N GLY A 305 -1.16 -15.54 12.51
CA GLY A 305 -1.25 -16.94 12.93
C GLY A 305 -1.97 -17.12 14.27
N ALA A 306 -2.29 -18.37 14.60
CA ALA A 306 -2.83 -18.71 15.91
C ALA A 306 -1.72 -18.62 16.98
N ASN A 307 -1.82 -17.62 17.87
CA ASN A 307 -0.75 -17.23 18.77
C ASN A 307 -1.23 -16.82 20.15
N GLU A 308 -0.41 -17.08 21.16
CA GLU A 308 -0.36 -16.28 22.38
C GLU A 308 0.71 -15.20 22.23
N VAL A 309 0.30 -13.93 22.28
CA VAL A 309 1.19 -12.77 22.12
C VAL A 309 1.32 -12.06 23.45
N ASP A 310 2.55 -12.00 23.98
CA ASP A 310 2.87 -11.26 25.19
C ASP A 310 3.31 -9.84 24.84
N LEU A 311 2.62 -8.82 25.38
CA LEU A 311 2.88 -7.41 25.08
C LEU A 311 4.10 -6.85 25.80
N ALA A 312 4.49 -7.43 26.95
CA ALA A 312 5.60 -6.92 27.76
C ALA A 312 6.96 -7.29 27.16
N SER A 313 7.13 -8.55 26.80
CA SER A 313 8.34 -9.12 26.18
C SER A 313 8.31 -9.07 24.66
N GLY A 314 7.13 -8.95 24.05
CA GLY A 314 6.95 -9.08 22.61
C GLY A 314 7.06 -10.54 22.12
N ARG A 315 7.03 -11.52 23.03
CA ARG A 315 7.13 -12.94 22.67
C ARG A 315 5.85 -13.41 21.99
N VAL A 316 6.00 -14.14 20.89
CA VAL A 316 4.91 -14.77 20.15
C VAL A 316 5.05 -16.29 20.29
N THR A 317 4.06 -16.93 20.90
CA THR A 317 4.05 -18.38 21.11
C THR A 317 2.94 -19.00 20.25
N PRO A 318 3.26 -19.87 19.28
CA PRO A 318 2.25 -20.52 18.46
C PRO A 318 1.29 -21.38 19.32
N GLN A 319 0.02 -21.42 18.94
CA GLN A 319 -1.01 -22.27 19.55
C GLN A 319 -1.95 -22.85 18.49
N ALA A 320 -2.91 -23.68 18.91
CA ALA A 320 -3.91 -24.24 18.00
C ALA A 320 -4.90 -23.17 17.50
N GLY A 321 -5.10 -23.09 16.19
CA GLY A 321 -6.13 -22.26 15.57
C GLY A 321 -7.50 -22.94 15.48
N ALA A 322 -8.56 -22.16 15.33
CA ALA A 322 -9.93 -22.66 15.20
C ALA A 322 -10.34 -22.86 13.73
N GLY A 323 -10.64 -24.09 13.30
CA GLY A 323 -11.01 -24.37 11.91
C GLY A 323 -9.81 -24.36 10.95
N ALA A 324 -10.09 -24.34 9.64
CA ALA A 324 -9.06 -24.47 8.61
C ALA A 324 -8.02 -23.34 8.67
N ALA A 325 -6.77 -23.68 8.35
CA ALA A 325 -5.69 -22.72 8.26
C ALA A 325 -5.96 -21.70 7.12
N PRO A 326 -5.67 -20.41 7.31
CA PRO A 326 -5.69 -19.43 6.23
C PRO A 326 -4.71 -19.77 5.12
N GLN A 327 -4.94 -19.25 3.91
CA GLN A 327 -4.01 -19.41 2.79
C GLN A 327 -2.71 -18.61 3.03
N PHE A 328 -2.83 -17.40 3.56
CA PHE A 328 -1.72 -16.51 3.89
C PHE A 328 -1.95 -15.93 5.28
N ALA A 329 -0.85 -15.72 5.99
CA ALA A 329 -0.84 -15.09 7.30
C ALA A 329 -0.95 -13.57 7.13
N ILE A 330 -0.19 -13.04 6.17
CA ILE A 330 -0.19 -11.64 5.76
C ILE A 330 -0.22 -11.62 4.23
N ASP A 331 -1.25 -10.99 3.66
CA ASP A 331 -1.43 -10.87 2.22
C ASP A 331 -1.55 -9.40 1.82
N VAL A 332 -0.47 -8.85 1.23
CA VAL A 332 -0.43 -7.48 0.73
C VAL A 332 -0.71 -7.48 -0.77
N HIS A 333 -1.83 -6.85 -1.15
CA HIS A 333 -2.27 -6.78 -2.55
C HIS A 333 -1.64 -5.60 -3.28
N ALA A 334 -1.70 -5.61 -4.62
CA ALA A 334 -1.02 -4.62 -5.47
C ALA A 334 -1.44 -3.15 -5.24
N LEU A 335 -2.65 -2.92 -4.74
CA LEU A 335 -3.13 -1.57 -4.35
C LEU A 335 -2.85 -1.24 -2.88
N GLY A 336 -2.52 -2.26 -2.09
CA GLY A 336 -2.16 -2.15 -0.69
C GLY A 336 -0.71 -1.74 -0.49
N GLY A 337 -0.38 -1.49 0.76
CA GLY A 337 1.02 -1.33 1.18
C GLY A 337 1.14 -0.99 2.64
N MET A 338 2.34 -1.16 3.18
CA MET A 338 2.69 -0.83 4.54
C MET A 338 3.81 0.19 4.51
N TYR A 339 3.60 1.35 5.14
CA TYR A 339 4.53 2.47 5.14
C TYR A 339 4.80 2.89 6.59
N GLY A 340 5.90 2.39 7.13
CA GLY A 340 6.42 2.77 8.43
C GLY A 340 7.43 3.91 8.30
N ASN A 341 7.27 4.97 9.10
CA ASN A 341 8.33 5.98 9.21
C ASN A 341 9.61 5.35 9.79
N GLY A 342 9.48 4.53 10.82
CA GLY A 342 10.50 3.69 11.43
C GLY A 342 10.34 2.21 11.07
N ALA A 343 10.72 1.31 11.97
CA ALA A 343 10.80 -0.12 11.68
C ALA A 343 9.45 -0.78 11.33
N VAL A 344 9.51 -1.80 10.48
CA VAL A 344 8.38 -2.68 10.14
C VAL A 344 8.75 -4.12 10.49
N ARG A 345 7.96 -4.75 11.36
CA ARG A 345 8.15 -6.15 11.77
C ARG A 345 6.91 -6.97 11.44
N LEU A 346 7.08 -8.04 10.68
CA LEU A 346 6.03 -8.94 10.20
C LEU A 346 6.35 -10.36 10.67
N ILE A 347 5.45 -10.97 11.43
CA ILE A 347 5.64 -12.31 12.01
C ILE A 347 4.44 -13.17 11.65
N GLY A 348 4.64 -14.25 10.90
CA GLY A 348 3.66 -15.29 10.61
C GLY A 348 4.09 -16.61 11.25
N THR A 349 3.29 -17.19 12.14
CA THR A 349 3.72 -18.35 12.95
C THR A 349 3.01 -19.66 12.63
N GLU A 350 1.86 -19.61 11.96
CA GLU A 350 1.06 -20.80 11.66
C GLU A 350 1.79 -21.64 10.61
N ALA A 351 2.07 -22.90 10.94
CA ALA A 351 2.93 -23.77 10.14
C ALA A 351 2.35 -24.00 8.73
N GLY A 352 3.18 -23.77 7.71
CA GLY A 352 2.81 -23.85 6.30
C GLY A 352 2.07 -22.62 5.77
N VAL A 353 1.74 -21.64 6.62
CA VAL A 353 1.01 -20.43 6.20
C VAL A 353 2.01 -19.30 5.96
N GLY A 354 2.12 -18.89 4.70
CA GLY A 354 3.13 -17.94 4.23
C GLY A 354 2.73 -16.47 4.31
N VAL A 355 3.66 -15.60 3.89
CA VAL A 355 3.45 -14.17 3.64
C VAL A 355 3.55 -13.91 2.15
N ARG A 356 2.62 -13.13 1.60
CA ARG A 356 2.65 -12.69 0.21
C ARG A 356 2.64 -11.16 0.13
N ASP A 357 3.52 -10.62 -0.71
CA ASP A 357 3.54 -9.21 -1.10
C ASP A 357 3.48 -9.07 -2.62
N THR A 358 2.44 -8.39 -3.09
CA THR A 358 2.26 -7.94 -4.48
C THR A 358 2.19 -6.41 -4.55
N GLY A 359 2.28 -5.72 -3.42
CA GLY A 359 2.13 -4.28 -3.25
C GLY A 359 3.45 -3.61 -2.83
N SER A 360 3.49 -2.97 -1.67
CA SER A 360 4.74 -2.39 -1.17
C SER A 360 4.85 -2.38 0.35
N ILE A 361 6.00 -2.78 0.88
CA ILE A 361 6.35 -2.72 2.30
C ILE A 361 7.58 -1.82 2.44
N ASN A 362 7.43 -0.69 3.15
CA ASN A 362 8.45 0.35 3.23
C ASN A 362 8.74 0.74 4.68
N SER A 363 10.03 0.89 4.99
CA SER A 363 10.53 1.56 6.18
C SER A 363 11.40 2.75 5.79
N LEU A 364 10.97 3.96 6.15
CA LEU A 364 11.60 5.21 5.72
C LEU A 364 12.89 5.55 6.48
N THR A 365 13.01 5.14 7.73
CA THR A 365 14.19 5.42 8.58
C THR A 365 14.68 4.22 9.38
N GLY A 366 14.04 3.06 9.26
CA GLY A 366 14.38 1.87 10.04
C GLY A 366 14.50 0.61 9.19
N ASP A 367 14.43 -0.53 9.88
CA ASP A 367 14.61 -1.86 9.30
C ASP A 367 13.27 -2.50 8.92
N ILE A 368 13.35 -3.52 8.06
CA ILE A 368 12.26 -4.47 7.84
C ILE A 368 12.69 -5.85 8.34
N GLN A 369 11.87 -6.45 9.21
CA GLN A 369 12.03 -7.83 9.64
C GLN A 369 10.79 -8.62 9.26
N LEU A 370 10.93 -9.62 8.39
CA LEU A 370 9.87 -10.55 8.02
C LEU A 370 10.27 -11.96 8.44
N SER A 371 9.43 -12.60 9.25
CA SER A 371 9.58 -14.01 9.62
C SER A 371 8.27 -14.75 9.36
N ALA A 372 8.31 -15.85 8.61
CA ALA A 372 7.15 -16.68 8.32
C ALA A 372 7.46 -18.15 8.59
N ASN A 373 6.57 -18.87 9.26
CA ASN A 373 6.61 -20.32 9.39
C ASN A 373 6.00 -21.01 8.15
N GLY A 374 6.38 -20.52 6.97
CA GLY A 374 5.83 -20.87 5.66
C GLY A 374 6.61 -20.14 4.58
N ASP A 375 6.07 -20.08 3.36
CA ASP A 375 6.73 -19.42 2.24
C ASP A 375 6.64 -17.89 2.34
N VAL A 376 7.67 -17.19 1.89
CA VAL A 376 7.66 -15.75 1.67
C VAL A 376 7.66 -15.51 0.17
N THR A 377 6.63 -14.86 -0.35
CA THR A 377 6.48 -14.62 -1.79
C THR A 377 6.38 -13.13 -2.06
N ILE A 378 7.32 -12.60 -2.85
CA ILE A 378 7.32 -11.22 -3.33
C ILE A 378 7.10 -11.26 -4.85
N GLU A 379 5.87 -11.07 -5.30
CA GLU A 379 5.48 -11.15 -6.71
C GLU A 379 5.60 -9.78 -7.36
N ALA A 380 6.04 -9.67 -8.62
CA ALA A 380 6.03 -8.39 -9.32
C ALA A 380 4.59 -7.84 -9.46
N PRO A 381 4.34 -6.54 -9.18
CA PRO A 381 5.28 -5.44 -8.97
C PRO A 381 5.73 -5.21 -7.51
N GLY A 382 5.45 -6.16 -6.61
CA GLY A 382 5.74 -6.16 -5.19
C GLY A 382 7.14 -5.69 -4.82
N ARG A 383 7.23 -4.89 -3.76
CA ARG A 383 8.47 -4.26 -3.32
C ARG A 383 8.59 -4.14 -1.80
N MET A 384 9.66 -4.69 -1.26
CA MET A 384 10.11 -4.47 0.10
C MET A 384 11.33 -3.54 0.13
N GLN A 385 11.25 -2.44 0.88
CA GLN A 385 12.31 -1.43 0.93
C GLN A 385 12.54 -0.86 2.32
N ALA A 386 13.77 -0.94 2.83
CA ALA A 386 14.17 -0.33 4.10
C ALA A 386 15.29 0.71 3.91
N ALA A 387 15.26 1.77 4.71
CA ALA A 387 16.38 2.70 4.85
C ALA A 387 17.48 2.17 5.79
N GLY A 388 17.16 1.21 6.64
CA GLY A 388 18.10 0.37 7.37
C GLY A 388 18.27 -0.99 6.71
N ASP A 389 18.29 -2.03 7.53
CA ASP A 389 18.50 -3.41 7.13
C ASP A 389 17.18 -4.10 6.74
N VAL A 390 17.29 -5.16 5.95
CA VAL A 390 16.17 -6.06 5.66
C VAL A 390 16.57 -7.48 6.06
N HIS A 391 15.78 -8.09 6.93
CA HIS A 391 15.91 -9.50 7.30
C HIS A 391 14.65 -10.28 6.91
N VAL A 392 14.82 -11.35 6.13
CA VAL A 392 13.73 -12.22 5.67
C VAL A 392 14.02 -13.66 6.06
N SER A 393 13.12 -14.29 6.81
CA SER A 393 13.19 -15.71 7.14
C SER A 393 11.92 -16.47 6.80
N GLY A 394 12.05 -17.65 6.20
CA GLY A 394 10.92 -18.48 5.78
C GLY A 394 11.28 -19.93 5.45
N THR A 395 10.29 -20.72 5.02
CA THR A 395 10.55 -22.05 4.44
C THR A 395 11.19 -21.90 3.08
N ASN A 396 10.57 -21.14 2.19
CA ASN A 396 11.13 -20.68 0.92
C ASN A 396 11.03 -19.16 0.81
N LEU A 397 11.93 -18.54 0.03
CA LEU A 397 11.74 -17.20 -0.52
C LEU A 397 11.53 -17.29 -2.04
N ASN A 398 10.38 -16.83 -2.53
CA ASN A 398 10.07 -16.71 -3.94
C ASN A 398 10.00 -15.23 -4.31
N SER A 399 11.04 -14.70 -4.96
CA SER A 399 11.17 -13.28 -5.29
C SER A 399 11.16 -13.05 -6.80
N ALA A 400 10.04 -12.54 -7.32
CA ALA A 400 9.92 -11.96 -8.65
C ALA A 400 9.89 -10.41 -8.62
N GLY A 401 9.62 -9.83 -7.46
CA GLY A 401 9.62 -8.39 -7.20
C GLY A 401 10.98 -7.84 -6.76
N GLN A 402 10.96 -6.86 -5.87
CA GLN A 402 12.18 -6.20 -5.36
C GLN A 402 12.27 -6.29 -3.85
N VAL A 403 13.43 -6.70 -3.33
CA VAL A 403 13.78 -6.61 -1.91
C VAL A 403 15.06 -5.79 -1.81
N VAL A 404 14.96 -4.61 -1.20
CA VAL A 404 16.08 -3.67 -1.14
C VAL A 404 16.29 -3.11 0.27
N ALA A 405 17.51 -3.25 0.77
CA ALA A 405 18.00 -2.56 1.95
C ALA A 405 18.95 -1.41 1.54
N ALA A 406 18.86 -0.25 2.18
CA ALA A 406 19.94 0.72 2.11
C ALA A 406 21.11 0.32 3.02
N GLY A 407 20.84 -0.43 4.10
CA GLY A 407 21.82 -1.17 4.88
C GLY A 407 22.10 -2.55 4.29
N ALA A 408 22.15 -3.58 5.13
CA ALA A 408 22.37 -4.97 4.76
C ALA A 408 21.06 -5.72 4.44
N LEU A 409 21.15 -6.73 3.57
CA LEU A 409 20.07 -7.68 3.29
C LEU A 409 20.49 -9.08 3.75
N GLU A 410 19.71 -9.66 4.65
CA GLU A 410 19.87 -11.04 5.09
C GLU A 410 18.62 -11.85 4.74
N VAL A 411 18.81 -12.97 4.04
CA VAL A 411 17.75 -13.94 3.75
C VAL A 411 18.17 -15.30 4.28
N THR A 412 17.33 -15.87 5.15
CA THR A 412 17.47 -17.24 5.64
C THR A 412 16.23 -18.05 5.28
N ALA A 413 16.35 -18.94 4.30
CA ALA A 413 15.30 -19.88 3.94
C ALA A 413 15.68 -21.31 4.39
N VAL A 414 14.73 -22.08 4.89
CA VAL A 414 15.00 -23.47 5.30
C VAL A 414 15.29 -24.36 4.09
N GLN A 415 14.55 -24.17 3.00
CA GLN A 415 14.60 -24.99 1.80
C GLN A 415 15.23 -24.22 0.63
N GLY A 416 14.48 -23.28 0.04
CA GLY A 416 14.87 -22.66 -1.21
C GLY A 416 14.83 -21.13 -1.22
N VAL A 417 15.72 -20.50 -1.99
CA VAL A 417 15.54 -19.12 -2.48
C VAL A 417 15.45 -19.16 -4.00
N THR A 418 14.30 -18.76 -4.56
CA THR A 418 14.11 -18.56 -5.99
C THR A 418 14.02 -17.07 -6.27
N ASN A 419 14.96 -16.54 -7.05
CA ASN A 419 15.01 -15.13 -7.43
C ASN A 419 14.98 -14.93 -8.94
N SER A 420 13.92 -14.31 -9.44
CA SER A 420 13.82 -13.76 -10.81
C SER A 420 13.73 -12.23 -10.82
N GLY A 421 13.55 -11.62 -9.64
CA GLY A 421 13.48 -10.18 -9.42
C GLY A 421 14.82 -9.57 -9.02
N THR A 422 14.82 -8.71 -8.00
CA THR A 422 16.02 -8.08 -7.45
C THR A 422 16.10 -8.22 -5.94
N LEU A 423 17.22 -8.76 -5.46
CA LEU A 423 17.66 -8.74 -4.07
C LEU A 423 18.90 -7.84 -4.00
N ALA A 424 18.83 -6.71 -3.30
CA ALA A 424 19.95 -5.77 -3.26
C ALA A 424 20.12 -5.08 -1.92
N ALA A 425 21.36 -4.74 -1.60
CA ALA A 425 21.74 -3.99 -0.42
C ALA A 425 22.73 -2.87 -0.76
N GLY A 426 22.64 -1.76 -0.02
CA GLY A 426 23.67 -0.72 -0.03
C GLY A 426 24.96 -1.18 0.64
N SER A 427 24.86 -2.11 1.60
CA SER A 427 25.97 -2.78 2.28
C SER A 427 26.07 -4.25 1.85
N ASP A 428 26.13 -5.20 2.78
CA ASP A 428 26.29 -6.63 2.52
C ASP A 428 24.97 -7.31 2.14
N VAL A 429 25.07 -8.37 1.34
CA VAL A 429 23.99 -9.33 1.09
C VAL A 429 24.42 -10.71 1.57
N SER A 430 23.61 -11.33 2.43
CA SER A 430 23.79 -12.71 2.88
C SER A 430 22.57 -13.55 2.53
N LEU A 431 22.78 -14.67 1.83
CA LEU A 431 21.73 -15.63 1.50
C LEU A 431 22.11 -17.01 2.04
N ALA A 432 21.22 -17.61 2.84
CA ALA A 432 21.37 -18.96 3.38
C ALA A 432 20.14 -19.82 3.05
N ALA A 433 20.34 -20.95 2.36
CA ALA A 433 19.29 -21.93 2.06
C ALA A 433 19.87 -23.30 1.68
N GLN A 434 19.06 -24.36 1.54
CA GLN A 434 19.56 -25.60 0.91
C GLN A 434 19.81 -25.39 -0.58
N GLU A 435 18.85 -24.77 -1.26
CA GLU A 435 18.91 -24.50 -2.69
C GLU A 435 18.72 -23.01 -2.98
N ILE A 436 19.54 -22.46 -3.86
CA ILE A 436 19.38 -21.09 -4.35
C ILE A 436 19.37 -21.14 -5.87
N ASP A 437 18.27 -20.68 -6.45
CA ASP A 437 18.09 -20.49 -7.90
C ASP A 437 17.94 -19.00 -8.21
N ASN A 438 18.91 -18.45 -8.92
CA ASN A 438 18.94 -17.06 -9.32
C ASN A 438 18.91 -16.93 -10.85
N ALA A 439 17.77 -16.50 -11.37
CA ALA A 439 17.62 -16.01 -12.74
C ALA A 439 17.67 -14.47 -12.82
N GLY A 440 17.64 -13.79 -11.66
CA GLY A 440 17.54 -12.34 -11.56
C GLY A 440 18.78 -11.63 -11.01
N ARG A 441 18.47 -10.55 -10.29
CA ARG A 441 19.30 -9.59 -9.57
C ARG A 441 19.79 -10.02 -8.18
N ILE A 442 21.08 -10.28 -7.89
CA ILE A 442 21.58 -10.28 -6.49
C ILE A 442 22.79 -9.36 -6.34
N GLY A 443 22.72 -8.36 -5.47
CA GLY A 443 23.71 -7.27 -5.41
C GLY A 443 24.03 -6.67 -4.05
N ALA A 444 25.31 -6.67 -3.68
CA ALA A 444 25.82 -5.94 -2.53
C ALA A 444 26.60 -4.67 -2.95
N GLY A 445 26.62 -3.63 -2.11
CA GLY A 445 27.33 -2.38 -2.41
C GLY A 445 26.66 -1.51 -3.49
N VAL A 446 25.34 -1.64 -3.69
CA VAL A 446 24.60 -0.98 -4.76
C VAL A 446 23.92 0.28 -4.23
N ARG A 447 24.24 1.47 -4.78
CA ARG A 447 23.37 2.64 -4.58
C ARG A 447 22.10 2.45 -5.38
N LEU A 448 21.02 2.07 -4.72
CA LEU A 448 19.71 2.28 -5.30
C LEU A 448 19.38 3.78 -5.23
N ASN A 449 18.92 4.35 -6.35
CA ASN A 449 18.21 5.61 -6.31
C ASN A 449 16.85 5.34 -5.66
N THR A 450 16.84 5.35 -4.33
CA THR A 450 15.68 5.16 -3.46
C THR A 450 14.82 6.42 -3.39
N ALA A 451 14.71 7.20 -4.48
CA ALA A 451 13.64 8.18 -4.58
C ALA A 451 12.34 7.37 -4.48
N GLY A 452 11.80 7.28 -3.26
CA GLY A 452 10.58 6.53 -2.98
C GLY A 452 9.45 7.08 -3.83
N PRO A 453 8.30 6.41 -3.86
CA PRO A 453 7.09 7.13 -4.22
C PRO A 453 6.95 8.28 -3.20
N ALA A 454 7.35 9.49 -3.59
CA ALA A 454 6.78 10.67 -2.97
C ALA A 454 5.26 10.51 -3.16
N PRO A 455 4.45 10.60 -2.10
CA PRO A 455 3.01 10.44 -2.24
C PRO A 455 2.51 11.52 -3.19
N ALA A 456 2.14 11.12 -4.40
CA ALA A 456 1.29 11.96 -5.23
C ALA A 456 -0.08 11.97 -4.55
N PRO A 457 -0.64 13.15 -4.19
CA PRO A 457 -2.06 13.23 -3.85
C PRO A 457 -2.85 12.70 -5.05
N ALA A 458 -3.95 11.99 -4.78
CA ALA A 458 -4.73 11.18 -5.71
C ALA A 458 -5.44 11.96 -6.85
N ASN A 459 -4.70 12.76 -7.62
CA ASN A 459 -5.15 13.34 -8.89
C ASN A 459 -3.94 13.79 -9.71
N GLY A 460 -3.49 12.95 -10.65
CA GLY A 460 -2.45 13.35 -11.59
C GLY A 460 -1.89 12.16 -12.35
N ASN A 461 -2.14 12.17 -13.65
CA ASN A 461 -1.61 11.25 -14.65
C ASN A 461 -0.07 11.30 -14.67
N GLY A 462 0.57 10.58 -13.75
CA GLY A 462 1.99 10.29 -13.77
C GLY A 462 2.19 8.88 -14.30
N ASN A 463 2.69 8.77 -15.54
CA ASN A 463 3.30 7.55 -16.05
C ASN A 463 4.59 7.29 -15.28
N GLY A 464 4.46 6.90 -14.01
CA GLY A 464 5.54 6.44 -13.17
C GLY A 464 5.79 4.98 -13.49
N ASN A 465 6.60 4.72 -14.51
CA ASN A 465 7.36 3.47 -14.58
C ASN A 465 8.35 3.51 -13.40
N GLY A 466 7.82 3.24 -12.20
CA GLY A 466 8.51 3.19 -10.92
C GLY A 466 9.29 1.90 -10.73
N ASN A 467 9.87 1.37 -11.81
CA ASN A 467 11.08 0.59 -11.65
C ASN A 467 12.03 1.51 -10.89
N GLY A 468 12.34 1.19 -9.64
CA GLY A 468 13.52 1.71 -8.96
C GLY A 468 14.68 1.39 -9.88
N ASN A 469 14.99 2.33 -10.77
CA ASN A 469 16.02 2.14 -11.75
C ASN A 469 17.30 2.02 -10.93
N VAL A 470 17.96 0.88 -11.04
CA VAL A 470 19.39 0.79 -10.74
C VAL A 470 20.03 1.76 -11.72
N VAL A 471 20.13 3.04 -11.34
CA VAL A 471 20.64 4.08 -12.22
C VAL A 471 22.13 3.80 -12.41
N ALA A 472 22.46 3.30 -13.59
CA ALA A 472 23.81 3.26 -14.13
C ALA A 472 24.32 4.71 -14.24
N ASN A 473 25.29 5.08 -13.42
CA ASN A 473 26.12 6.27 -13.61
C ASN A 473 27.40 5.80 -14.33
N PRO A 474 27.65 6.19 -15.59
CA PRO A 474 28.76 5.68 -16.39
C PRO A 474 30.15 6.26 -15.99
N ASN A 475 30.35 6.66 -14.73
CA ASN A 475 31.56 7.34 -14.29
C ASN A 475 32.15 6.75 -13.00
N ALA A 476 32.38 5.44 -12.98
CA ALA A 476 33.31 4.80 -12.06
C ALA A 476 34.53 4.35 -12.87
N ASN A 477 35.62 5.12 -12.77
CA ASN A 477 36.92 4.76 -13.31
C ASN A 477 37.34 3.39 -12.76
N GLY A 478 37.36 2.32 -13.57
CA GLY A 478 37.97 1.07 -13.09
C GLY A 478 37.87 -0.21 -13.90
N HIS A 479 36.83 -0.47 -14.70
CA HIS A 479 36.84 -1.52 -15.73
C HIS A 479 35.58 -1.41 -16.59
N SER A 480 35.75 -0.82 -17.78
CA SER A 480 34.71 -0.66 -18.78
C SER A 480 34.98 -1.65 -19.91
N ASP A 481 34.36 -2.82 -19.86
CA ASP A 481 34.08 -3.60 -21.06
C ASP A 481 32.62 -3.38 -21.44
N THR A 482 32.40 -2.37 -22.28
CA THR A 482 31.15 -2.05 -22.95
C THR A 482 30.86 -3.09 -24.03
N ASN A 483 30.11 -4.14 -23.68
CA ASN A 483 29.20 -4.90 -24.55
C ASN A 483 28.61 -6.07 -23.73
N ASP A 484 27.63 -5.77 -22.88
CA ASP A 484 26.44 -6.60 -22.60
C ASP A 484 25.67 -5.98 -21.43
N GLY A 485 24.35 -5.94 -21.55
CA GLY A 485 23.45 -5.13 -20.73
C GLY A 485 23.58 -5.32 -19.22
N ALA A 486 23.55 -4.17 -18.52
CA ALA A 486 23.28 -4.01 -17.09
C ALA A 486 24.36 -4.49 -16.10
N THR A 487 25.55 -3.88 -16.13
CA THR A 487 26.39 -3.72 -14.94
C THR A 487 25.63 -2.86 -13.92
N ALA A 488 25.30 -3.40 -12.72
CA ALA A 488 24.90 -2.51 -11.63
C ALA A 488 26.04 -1.59 -11.31
N ASN A 489 25.64 -0.39 -10.97
CA ASN A 489 26.51 0.66 -10.55
C ASN A 489 27.00 0.38 -9.11
N ILE A 490 28.03 -0.46 -9.00
CA ILE A 490 28.80 -0.66 -7.76
C ILE A 490 29.36 0.70 -7.37
N THR A 491 28.85 1.25 -6.28
CA THR A 491 29.15 2.62 -5.86
C THR A 491 29.43 2.71 -4.36
N GLN A 492 29.30 1.59 -3.63
CA GLN A 492 29.63 1.45 -2.22
C GLN A 492 30.36 0.13 -1.94
N PRO A 493 31.13 0.04 -0.85
CA PRO A 493 31.65 -1.24 -0.37
C PRO A 493 30.47 -2.12 0.09
N GLY A 494 30.51 -3.42 -0.21
CA GLY A 494 29.50 -4.36 0.23
C GLY A 494 29.76 -5.75 -0.36
N SER A 495 29.75 -6.76 0.50
CA SER A 495 30.10 -8.14 0.16
C SER A 495 28.85 -8.98 -0.06
N LEU A 496 28.91 -9.90 -1.02
CA LEU A 496 27.88 -10.91 -1.26
C LEU A 496 28.37 -12.26 -0.73
N THR A 497 27.66 -12.80 0.25
CA THR A 497 27.88 -14.17 0.74
C THR A 497 26.68 -15.05 0.42
N ILE A 498 26.94 -16.20 -0.18
CA ILE A 498 25.94 -17.23 -0.46
C ILE A 498 26.37 -18.52 0.22
N ASN A 499 25.55 -19.01 1.16
CA ASN A 499 25.71 -20.29 1.81
C ASN A 499 24.58 -21.22 1.37
N ALA A 500 24.90 -22.26 0.60
CA ALA A 500 23.89 -23.22 0.18
C ALA A 500 24.43 -24.62 -0.08
N THR A 501 23.56 -25.63 -0.14
CA THR A 501 23.98 -26.93 -0.68
C THR A 501 24.15 -26.84 -2.19
N ARG A 502 23.19 -26.23 -2.89
CA ARG A 502 23.20 -26.06 -4.34
C ARG A 502 22.89 -24.62 -4.73
N LEU A 503 23.79 -24.02 -5.51
CA LEU A 503 23.56 -22.72 -6.16
C LEU A 503 23.42 -22.93 -7.66
N THR A 504 22.32 -22.46 -8.23
CA THR A 504 22.14 -22.28 -9.67
C THR A 504 21.99 -20.79 -9.93
N SER A 505 22.81 -20.21 -10.82
CA SER A 505 22.70 -18.80 -11.15
C SER A 505 22.93 -18.58 -12.64
N SER A 506 21.83 -18.37 -13.37
CA SER A 506 21.85 -17.85 -14.74
C SER A 506 21.70 -16.33 -14.79
N GLY A 507 21.34 -15.71 -13.65
CA GLY A 507 21.27 -14.26 -13.47
C GLY A 507 22.61 -13.62 -13.10
N GLN A 508 22.53 -12.48 -12.41
CA GLN A 508 23.70 -11.72 -11.98
C GLN A 508 23.91 -11.77 -10.47
N LEU A 509 25.16 -12.05 -10.08
CA LEU A 509 25.70 -11.91 -8.73
C LEU A 509 26.75 -10.80 -8.76
N HIS A 510 26.64 -9.81 -7.89
CA HIS A 510 27.62 -8.73 -7.86
C HIS A 510 27.84 -8.17 -6.46
N ALA A 511 29.06 -7.72 -6.19
CA ALA A 511 29.44 -7.12 -4.92
C ALA A 511 30.40 -5.96 -5.11
N GLY A 512 30.22 -4.91 -4.30
CA GLY A 512 31.12 -3.77 -4.24
C GLY A 512 32.45 -4.02 -3.53
N THR A 513 32.58 -5.16 -2.88
CA THR A 513 33.85 -5.72 -2.38
C THR A 513 33.99 -7.15 -2.88
N ASP A 514 33.61 -8.13 -2.06
CA ASP A 514 33.91 -9.53 -2.28
C ASP A 514 32.63 -10.32 -2.60
N VAL A 515 32.76 -11.29 -3.50
CA VAL A 515 31.75 -12.34 -3.68
C VAL A 515 32.31 -13.63 -3.11
N ARG A 516 31.61 -14.22 -2.14
CA ARG A 516 31.92 -15.51 -1.53
C ARG A 516 30.76 -16.49 -1.76
N LEU A 517 31.04 -17.59 -2.45
CA LEU A 517 30.12 -18.68 -2.68
C LEU A 517 30.60 -19.90 -1.88
N ASP A 518 29.91 -20.22 -0.80
CA ASP A 518 30.15 -21.40 0.04
C ASP A 518 29.08 -22.45 -0.25
N VAL A 519 29.40 -23.40 -1.12
CA VAL A 519 28.43 -24.39 -1.61
C VAL A 519 28.96 -25.80 -1.75
N ALA A 520 28.06 -26.78 -1.76
CA ALA A 520 28.43 -28.12 -2.21
C ALA A 520 28.56 -28.15 -3.74
N SER A 521 27.58 -27.61 -4.46
CA SER A 521 27.59 -27.50 -5.92
C SER A 521 27.19 -26.12 -6.41
N ALA A 522 27.90 -25.61 -7.42
CA ALA A 522 27.59 -24.36 -8.11
C ALA A 522 27.42 -24.59 -9.62
N ALA A 523 26.27 -24.20 -10.17
CA ALA A 523 26.02 -24.12 -11.61
C ALA A 523 25.78 -22.65 -11.98
N LEU A 524 26.82 -22.00 -12.48
CA LEU A 524 26.82 -20.57 -12.85
C LEU A 524 26.63 -20.38 -14.37
N ASP A 525 26.14 -21.42 -15.06
CA ASP A 525 26.05 -21.46 -16.52
C ASP A 525 25.21 -20.29 -17.06
N ASN A 526 25.73 -19.59 -18.07
CA ASN A 526 25.15 -18.38 -18.68
C ASN A 526 24.98 -17.19 -17.73
N GLY A 527 25.47 -17.28 -16.50
CA GLY A 527 25.37 -16.22 -15.49
C GLY A 527 26.54 -15.25 -15.50
N ARG A 528 26.42 -14.18 -14.71
CA ARG A 528 27.50 -13.23 -14.42
C ARG A 528 27.78 -13.16 -12.93
N VAL A 529 29.05 -13.27 -12.56
CA VAL A 529 29.55 -13.01 -11.21
C VAL A 529 30.62 -11.94 -11.26
N ASP A 530 30.42 -10.85 -10.53
CA ASP A 530 31.30 -9.67 -10.55
C ASP A 530 31.65 -9.22 -9.13
N ALA A 531 32.93 -9.33 -8.77
CA ALA A 531 33.46 -8.85 -7.50
C ALA A 531 34.41 -7.67 -7.73
N ALA A 532 34.17 -6.53 -7.09
CA ALA A 532 35.08 -5.39 -7.21
C ALA A 532 36.49 -5.69 -6.64
N ASN A 533 36.58 -6.58 -5.64
CA ASN A 533 37.83 -7.02 -5.02
C ASN A 533 38.06 -8.53 -5.22
N ALA A 534 37.55 -9.42 -4.36
CA ALA A 534 37.83 -10.85 -4.44
C ALA A 534 36.61 -11.68 -4.84
N LEU A 535 36.80 -12.66 -5.72
CA LEU A 535 35.82 -13.73 -5.98
C LEU A 535 36.34 -15.05 -5.42
N THR A 536 35.65 -15.59 -4.43
CA THR A 536 35.98 -16.89 -3.82
C THR A 536 34.83 -17.87 -3.99
N ILE A 537 35.12 -19.02 -4.62
CA ILE A 537 34.15 -20.09 -4.86
C ILE A 537 34.63 -21.36 -4.16
N HIS A 538 34.04 -21.67 -3.01
CA HIS A 538 34.20 -22.93 -2.31
C HIS A 538 33.09 -23.88 -2.75
N ALA A 539 33.37 -24.69 -3.77
CA ALA A 539 32.46 -25.72 -4.27
C ALA A 539 33.02 -27.11 -3.96
N SER A 540 32.52 -27.74 -2.90
CA SER A 540 33.11 -28.99 -2.37
C SER A 540 32.86 -30.22 -3.24
N GLN A 541 31.84 -30.21 -4.10
CA GLN A 541 31.46 -31.32 -4.97
C GLN A 541 31.64 -30.98 -6.46
N ALA A 542 31.02 -29.91 -6.95
CA ALA A 542 31.00 -29.58 -8.38
C ALA A 542 30.90 -28.07 -8.65
N LEU A 543 31.56 -27.62 -9.73
CA LEU A 543 31.45 -26.27 -10.26
C LEU A 543 31.28 -26.33 -11.78
N SER A 544 30.19 -25.75 -12.28
CA SER A 544 29.93 -25.48 -13.70
C SER A 544 29.81 -23.98 -13.92
N ASN A 545 30.43 -23.48 -14.99
CA ASN A 545 30.46 -22.07 -15.38
C ASN A 545 30.49 -21.94 -16.91
N ARG A 546 29.75 -22.81 -17.61
CA ARG A 546 29.69 -22.81 -19.08
C ARG A 546 29.06 -21.51 -19.55
N ASP A 547 29.76 -20.81 -20.43
CA ASP A 547 29.35 -19.52 -20.96
C ASP A 547 29.04 -18.46 -19.88
N ALA A 548 29.60 -18.64 -18.68
CA ALA A 548 29.48 -17.69 -17.59
C ALA A 548 30.58 -16.60 -17.68
N THR A 549 30.27 -15.41 -17.17
CA THR A 549 31.29 -14.37 -16.94
C THR A 549 31.63 -14.32 -15.46
N LEU A 550 32.87 -14.69 -15.10
CA LEU A 550 33.42 -14.54 -13.76
C LEU A 550 34.48 -13.44 -13.77
N ALA A 551 34.24 -12.37 -13.02
CA ALA A 551 35.11 -11.19 -12.93
C ALA A 551 35.48 -10.88 -11.48
N ALA A 552 36.75 -10.55 -11.25
CA ALA A 552 37.25 -10.03 -9.98
C ALA A 552 38.29 -8.94 -10.21
N GLY A 553 38.19 -7.82 -9.48
CA GLY A 553 39.20 -6.75 -9.53
C GLY A 553 40.54 -7.16 -8.90
N GLY A 554 40.52 -8.15 -8.01
CA GLY A 554 41.65 -8.73 -7.28
C GLY A 554 41.72 -10.25 -7.48
N PRO A 555 41.87 -11.05 -6.41
CA PRO A 555 42.03 -12.49 -6.53
C PRO A 555 40.72 -13.20 -6.89
N LEU A 556 40.83 -14.17 -7.79
CA LEU A 556 39.80 -15.15 -8.10
C LEU A 556 40.29 -16.55 -7.70
N SER A 557 39.58 -17.20 -6.77
CA SER A 557 39.90 -18.54 -6.26
C SER A 557 38.70 -19.48 -6.39
N ALA A 558 38.93 -20.70 -6.88
CA ALA A 558 37.94 -21.77 -6.91
C ALA A 558 38.57 -23.13 -6.52
N ASP A 559 37.88 -23.91 -5.68
CA ASP A 559 38.40 -25.16 -5.11
C ASP A 559 38.37 -26.37 -6.07
N ARG A 560 37.53 -26.35 -7.10
CA ARG A 560 37.41 -27.42 -8.11
C ARG A 560 36.91 -26.82 -9.42
N SER A 561 37.64 -26.94 -10.53
CA SER A 561 37.10 -26.63 -11.86
C SER A 561 37.71 -27.55 -12.92
N TRP A 562 36.89 -28.13 -13.79
CA TRP A 562 37.37 -28.91 -14.94
C TRP A 562 37.56 -28.03 -16.19
N SER A 563 37.06 -26.78 -16.19
CA SER A 563 37.36 -25.77 -17.21
C SER A 563 36.96 -24.35 -16.74
N LEU A 564 37.86 -23.60 -16.10
CA LEU A 564 37.59 -22.21 -15.71
C LEU A 564 37.80 -21.25 -16.90
N ARG A 565 36.73 -20.58 -17.37
CA ARG A 565 36.82 -19.37 -18.19
C ARG A 565 36.49 -18.18 -17.29
N ALA A 566 37.48 -17.34 -16.98
CA ALA A 566 37.34 -16.21 -16.07
C ALA A 566 38.29 -15.06 -16.46
N ARG A 567 37.96 -13.82 -16.05
CA ARG A 567 38.83 -12.64 -16.17
C ARG A 567 39.15 -12.11 -14.76
N ALA A 568 40.42 -12.10 -14.36
CA ALA A 568 40.86 -11.58 -13.06
C ALA A 568 42.30 -11.05 -13.15
N ARG A 569 42.70 -10.15 -12.23
CA ARG A 569 44.10 -9.72 -12.10
C ARG A 569 45.02 -10.86 -11.65
N THR A 570 44.50 -11.72 -10.77
CA THR A 570 45.17 -12.92 -10.29
C THR A 570 44.15 -14.05 -10.21
N ALA A 571 44.35 -15.13 -10.96
CA ALA A 571 43.51 -16.32 -10.89
C ALA A 571 44.32 -17.48 -10.28
N SER A 572 43.81 -18.08 -9.21
CA SER A 572 44.40 -19.28 -8.60
C SER A 572 43.40 -20.43 -8.63
N LEU A 573 43.82 -21.54 -9.23
CA LEU A 573 43.08 -22.80 -9.23
C LEU A 573 43.77 -23.75 -8.25
N ARG A 574 43.07 -24.17 -7.20
CA ARG A 574 43.53 -25.29 -6.38
C ARG A 574 42.87 -26.54 -6.91
N CYS A 575 43.58 -27.32 -7.73
CA CYS A 575 43.15 -28.69 -7.98
C CYS A 575 43.45 -29.50 -6.71
N ALA A 576 42.42 -29.95 -6.00
CA ALA A 576 42.62 -31.00 -5.01
C ALA A 576 43.13 -32.23 -5.78
N ALA A 577 44.40 -32.60 -5.58
CA ALA A 577 44.92 -33.87 -6.07
C ALA A 577 44.04 -34.98 -5.48
N ASP A 578 43.44 -35.79 -6.35
CA ASP A 578 42.76 -37.03 -5.97
C ASP A 578 43.68 -37.79 -5.00
N ARG A 579 43.22 -38.01 -3.77
CA ARG A 579 43.87 -38.98 -2.89
C ARG A 579 43.51 -40.37 -3.43
N PRO A 580 44.51 -41.26 -3.59
CA PRO A 580 44.36 -42.54 -4.27
C PRO A 580 43.36 -43.48 -3.62
#